data_AF-S4XF64-F1
#
_entry.id   AF-S4XF64-F1
#
_cell.length_a   1.000
_cell.length_b   1.000
_cell.length_c   1.000
_cell.angle_alpha   90.00
_cell.angle_beta   90.00
_cell.angle_gamma   90.00
#
_symmetry.space_group_name_H-M   'P 1'
#
loop_
_entity.id
_entity.type
_entity.pdbx_description
1 polymer ?
#
loop_
_entity_poly.entity_id
_entity_poly.type
_entity_poly.pdbx_seq_one_letter_code
_entity_poly.pdbx_strand_id
1 'polypeptide(L)'
;MADVARTPDGTEQLSIDQLGASIKPGRTSEDLLFQVLLDWGLELSMSIKKEDVAGHELLTVEDGALIACFDQEVSPDIIREIARREPLRAVFRDDGFEDDAARINAEQIFREMSPKTDIKAI
;
A
#
# COMPACT_ATOMS: atom_id res chain seq x y z
N MET A 1 -46.97 25.47 29.19
CA MET A 1 -47.12 24.09 28.69
C MET A 1 -46.15 23.98 27.52
N ALA A 2 -44.93 23.50 27.71
CA ALA A 2 -44.53 22.09 27.86
C ALA A 2 -44.96 21.28 26.61
N ASP A 3 -44.10 20.56 25.90
CA ASP A 3 -43.06 19.71 26.46
C ASP A 3 -41.98 19.33 25.42
N VAL A 4 -40.74 19.25 25.91
CA VAL A 4 -39.58 18.72 25.21
C VAL A 4 -39.69 17.19 25.20
N ALA A 5 -39.97 16.60 24.04
CA ALA A 5 -39.77 15.18 23.81
C ALA A 5 -38.71 14.99 22.72
N ARG A 6 -37.45 15.15 23.12
CA ARG A 6 -36.34 14.49 22.44
C ARG A 6 -36.42 13.01 22.80
N THR A 7 -36.75 12.15 21.85
CA THR A 7 -36.48 10.73 21.93
C THR A 7 -34.98 10.50 21.69
N PRO A 8 -34.26 9.80 22.58
CA PRO A 8 -32.82 9.54 22.45
C PRO A 8 -32.48 8.33 21.57
N ASP A 9 -33.41 7.87 20.73
CA ASP A 9 -33.27 6.64 19.95
C ASP A 9 -33.21 6.99 18.47
N GLY A 10 -32.00 7.03 17.94
CA GLY A 10 -31.70 7.53 16.61
C GLY A 10 -30.26 8.03 16.47
N THR A 11 -29.32 7.51 17.27
CA THR A 11 -27.96 7.34 16.76
C THR A 11 -28.04 6.29 15.65
N GLU A 12 -28.52 6.70 14.48
CA GLU A 12 -28.15 6.05 13.23
C GLU A 12 -26.64 6.20 13.17
N GLN A 13 -25.99 5.11 13.54
CA GLN A 13 -24.56 4.95 13.57
C GLN A 13 -24.07 5.25 12.15
N LEU A 14 -23.70 6.52 11.93
CA LEU A 14 -23.12 7.03 10.69
C LEU A 14 -22.08 6.02 10.26
N SER A 15 -22.43 5.32 9.18
CA SER A 15 -21.76 4.15 8.65
C SER A 15 -20.25 4.29 8.77
N ILE A 16 -19.69 3.55 9.73
CA ILE A 16 -18.26 3.34 9.91
C ILE A 16 -17.67 2.58 8.70
N ASP A 17 -18.49 2.23 7.72
CA ASP A 17 -18.16 1.63 6.43
C ASP A 17 -17.21 2.48 5.56
N GLN A 18 -17.07 3.78 5.85
CA GLN A 18 -16.09 4.66 5.17
C GLN A 18 -14.72 4.75 5.85
N LEU A 19 -14.46 3.94 6.88
CA LEU A 19 -13.17 3.92 7.59
C LEU A 19 -12.24 2.77 7.17
N GLY A 20 -12.68 1.87 6.28
CA GLY A 20 -11.89 0.71 5.86
C GLY A 20 -10.82 1.03 4.81
N ALA A 21 -11.08 1.98 3.91
CA ALA A 21 -10.09 2.39 2.92
C ALA A 21 -9.28 3.58 3.46
N SER A 22 -8.08 3.31 4.00
CA SER A 22 -7.11 4.36 4.38
C SER A 22 -6.71 5.26 3.19
N ILE A 23 -7.06 4.87 1.97
CA ILE A 23 -6.73 5.58 0.72
C ILE A 23 -7.99 6.21 0.13
N LYS A 24 -8.00 7.55 0.03
CA LYS A 24 -9.07 8.32 -0.60
C LYS A 24 -9.40 7.76 -2.00
N PRO A 25 -10.67 7.54 -2.35
CA PRO A 25 -11.05 7.10 -3.69
C PRO A 25 -10.63 8.16 -4.72
N GLY A 26 -9.83 7.75 -5.71
CA GLY A 26 -9.31 8.62 -6.78
C GLY A 26 -7.80 8.92 -6.73
N ARG A 27 -7.03 8.32 -5.82
CA ARG A 27 -5.56 8.39 -5.88
C ARG A 27 -5.00 7.36 -6.85
N THR A 28 -4.19 7.82 -7.79
CA THR A 28 -3.41 6.96 -8.68
C THR A 28 -2.21 6.37 -7.94
N SER A 29 -1.70 5.25 -8.44
CA SER A 29 -0.47 4.60 -7.96
C SER A 29 0.72 5.57 -7.87
N GLU A 30 0.82 6.52 -8.80
CA GLU A 30 1.80 7.61 -8.76
C GLU A 30 1.63 8.54 -7.57
N ASP A 31 0.40 8.94 -7.24
CA ASP A 31 0.15 9.87 -6.13
C ASP A 31 0.55 9.25 -4.77
N LEU A 32 0.28 7.95 -4.62
CA LEU A 32 0.74 7.16 -3.48
C LEU A 32 2.28 7.06 -3.45
N LEU A 33 2.92 6.83 -4.60
CA LEU A 33 4.37 6.83 -4.72
C LEU A 33 4.96 8.18 -4.28
N PHE A 34 4.41 9.29 -4.79
CA PHE A 34 4.85 10.64 -4.43
C PHE A 34 4.72 10.91 -2.94
N GLN A 35 3.63 10.46 -2.31
CA GLN A 35 3.48 10.56 -0.85
C GLN A 35 4.58 9.80 -0.12
N VAL A 36 4.92 8.59 -0.56
CA VAL A 36 5.96 7.77 0.08
C VAL A 36 7.35 8.36 -0.14
N LEU A 37 7.63 8.89 -1.33
CA LEU A 37 8.87 9.61 -1.62
C LEU A 37 9.03 10.81 -0.67
N LEU A 38 7.96 11.60 -0.47
CA LEU A 38 7.95 12.73 0.46
C LEU A 38 8.13 12.30 1.92
N ASP A 39 7.43 11.25 2.35
CA ASP A 39 7.52 10.70 3.70
C ASP A 39 8.94 10.21 4.03
N TRP A 40 9.65 9.69 3.02
CA TRP A 40 11.03 9.24 3.14
C TRP A 40 12.07 10.30 2.79
N GLY A 41 11.66 11.52 2.46
CA GLY A 41 12.55 12.63 2.11
C GLY A 41 13.39 12.36 0.86
N LEU A 42 12.89 11.53 -0.06
CA LEU A 42 13.54 11.23 -1.33
C LEU A 42 13.29 12.36 -2.35
N GLU A 43 14.21 12.52 -3.28
CA GLU A 43 14.08 13.53 -4.33
C GLU A 43 13.02 13.13 -5.36
N LEU A 44 12.13 14.06 -5.71
CA LEU A 44 11.10 13.85 -6.73
C LEU A 44 11.67 13.84 -8.16
N SER A 45 12.94 14.21 -8.33
CA SER A 45 13.68 14.16 -9.59
C SER A 45 14.17 12.75 -9.94
N MET A 46 14.05 11.80 -9.01
CA MET A 46 14.43 10.41 -9.20
C MET A 46 13.67 9.79 -10.38
N SER A 47 14.36 8.96 -11.16
CA SER A 47 13.72 8.31 -12.32
C SER A 47 12.73 7.25 -11.85
N ILE A 48 11.45 7.46 -12.17
CA ILE A 48 10.36 6.52 -11.89
C ILE A 48 10.06 5.75 -13.18
N LYS A 49 10.19 4.42 -13.13
CA LYS A 49 9.82 3.50 -14.20
C LYS A 49 8.56 2.75 -13.77
N LYS A 50 7.53 2.76 -14.60
CA LYS A 50 6.37 1.90 -14.44
C LYS A 50 6.55 0.66 -15.31
N GLU A 51 6.44 -0.50 -14.70
CA GLU A 51 6.52 -1.79 -15.36
C GLU A 51 5.29 -2.60 -15.00
N ASP A 52 4.67 -3.21 -16.00
CA ASP A 52 3.61 -4.20 -15.76
C ASP A 52 4.27 -5.58 -15.65
N VAL A 53 4.16 -6.20 -14.48
CA VAL A 53 4.75 -7.51 -14.20
C VAL A 53 3.65 -8.42 -13.69
N ALA A 54 3.48 -9.57 -14.34
CA ALA A 54 2.43 -10.54 -14.00
C ALA A 54 1.00 -9.95 -13.97
N GLY A 55 0.73 -8.87 -14.71
CA GLY A 55 -0.58 -8.18 -14.72
C GLY A 55 -0.77 -7.18 -13.60
N HIS A 56 0.29 -6.85 -12.85
CA HIS A 56 0.29 -5.86 -11.78
C HIS A 56 1.23 -4.70 -12.13
N GLU A 57 0.84 -3.48 -11.76
CA GLU A 57 1.65 -2.29 -11.99
C GLU A 57 2.70 -2.11 -10.88
N LEU A 58 3.98 -2.16 -11.25
CA LEU A 58 5.12 -1.89 -10.38
C LEU A 58 5.75 -0.55 -10.74
N LEU A 59 6.03 0.24 -9.72
CA LEU A 59 6.79 1.48 -9.86
C LEU A 59 8.16 1.30 -9.24
N THR A 60 9.18 1.32 -10.09
CA THR A 60 10.58 1.25 -9.68
C THR A 60 11.20 2.63 -9.72
N VAL A 61 11.81 3.06 -8.62
CA VAL A 61 12.52 4.33 -8.47
C VAL A 61 14.01 4.06 -8.45
N GLU A 62 14.79 4.84 -9.21
CA GLU A 62 16.28 4.83 -9.19
C GLU A 62 16.87 3.41 -9.19
N ASP A 63 16.58 2.65 -10.24
CA ASP A 63 17.13 1.31 -10.49
C ASP A 63 17.03 0.32 -9.29
N GLY A 64 15.94 0.41 -8.51
CA GLY A 64 15.69 -0.47 -7.36
C GLY A 64 15.92 0.18 -6.00
N ALA A 65 16.14 1.49 -5.93
CA ALA A 65 16.17 2.22 -4.66
C ALA A 65 14.84 2.12 -3.91
N LEU A 66 13.72 2.10 -4.64
CA LEU A 66 12.39 1.86 -4.09
C LEU A 66 11.54 1.18 -5.16
N ILE A 67 10.91 0.06 -4.82
CA ILE A 67 9.91 -0.59 -5.66
C ILE A 67 8.57 -0.53 -4.93
N ALA A 68 7.55 0.02 -5.58
CA ALA A 68 6.22 0.09 -5.02
C ALA A 68 5.21 -0.67 -5.88
N CYS A 69 4.33 -1.41 -5.23
CA CYS A 69 3.18 -2.05 -5.85
C CYS A 69 1.93 -1.53 -5.12
N PHE A 70 1.12 -0.73 -5.81
CA PHE A 70 -0.11 -0.15 -5.28
C PHE A 70 -1.37 -0.83 -5.82
N ASP A 71 -1.20 -2.06 -6.33
CA ASP A 71 -2.29 -2.88 -6.79
C ASP A 71 -3.18 -3.32 -5.60
N GLN A 72 -4.45 -3.60 -5.89
CA GLN A 72 -5.40 -4.05 -4.87
C GLN A 72 -5.25 -5.53 -4.56
N GLU A 73 -4.64 -6.29 -5.45
CA GLU A 73 -4.37 -7.70 -5.26
C GLU A 73 -2.90 -7.96 -5.55
N VAL A 74 -2.10 -8.18 -4.52
CA VAL A 74 -0.67 -8.44 -4.65
C VAL A 74 -0.45 -9.95 -4.59
N SER A 75 -0.19 -10.54 -5.75
CA SER A 75 0.11 -11.97 -5.84
C SER A 75 1.45 -12.35 -5.18
N PRO A 76 1.59 -13.54 -4.59
CA PRO A 76 2.88 -14.02 -4.06
C PRO A 76 3.97 -14.12 -5.14
N ASP A 77 3.58 -14.29 -6.40
CA ASP A 77 4.50 -14.27 -7.54
C ASP A 77 5.17 -12.89 -7.70
N ILE A 78 4.40 -11.81 -7.55
CA ILE A 78 4.96 -10.47 -7.69
C ILE A 78 5.87 -10.10 -6.52
N ILE A 79 5.52 -10.52 -5.31
CA ILE A 79 6.37 -10.35 -4.12
C ILE A 79 7.72 -11.04 -4.35
N ARG A 80 7.72 -12.25 -4.91
CA ARG A 80 8.95 -12.98 -5.25
C ARG A 80 9.77 -12.27 -6.31
N GLU A 81 9.13 -11.77 -7.36
CA GLU A 81 9.83 -11.02 -8.41
C GLU A 81 10.45 -9.72 -7.86
N ILE A 82 9.74 -8.99 -7.01
CA ILE A 82 10.27 -7.80 -6.33
C ILE A 82 11.42 -8.19 -5.41
N ALA A 83 11.26 -9.21 -4.59
CA ALA A 83 12.30 -9.66 -3.68
C ALA A 83 13.54 -10.18 -4.41
N ARG A 84 13.39 -10.77 -5.60
CA ARG A 84 14.51 -11.19 -6.47
C ARG A 84 15.28 -10.00 -7.05
N ARG A 85 14.62 -8.84 -7.24
CA ARG A 85 15.29 -7.59 -7.64
C ARG A 85 16.09 -6.97 -6.49
N GLU A 86 16.01 -7.52 -5.27
CA GLU A 86 16.72 -7.06 -4.06
C GLU A 86 16.67 -5.53 -3.87
N PRO A 87 15.49 -4.88 -3.92
CA PRO A 87 15.42 -3.44 -3.81
C PRO A 87 15.84 -2.98 -2.41
N LEU A 88 16.33 -1.75 -2.28
CA LEU A 88 16.61 -1.20 -0.95
C LEU A 88 15.33 -1.08 -0.14
N ARG A 89 14.22 -0.77 -0.81
CA ARG A 89 12.91 -0.54 -0.19
C ARG A 89 11.78 -1.10 -1.05
N ALA A 90 10.82 -1.74 -0.40
CA ALA A 90 9.61 -2.25 -1.03
C ALA A 90 8.37 -1.65 -0.36
N VAL A 91 7.43 -1.13 -1.15
CA VAL A 91 6.23 -0.46 -0.65
C VAL A 91 5.00 -1.15 -1.21
N PHE A 92 4.08 -1.49 -0.33
CA PHE A 92 2.83 -2.16 -0.66
C PHE A 92 1.66 -1.42 -0.02
N ARG A 93 0.45 -1.65 -0.52
CA ARG A 93 -0.77 -1.24 0.19
C ARG A 93 -1.11 -2.28 1.25
N ASP A 94 -1.59 -1.83 2.40
CA ASP A 94 -2.10 -2.73 3.45
C ASP A 94 -3.30 -3.53 2.92
N ASP A 95 -4.22 -2.86 2.22
CA ASP A 95 -5.35 -3.48 1.52
C ASP A 95 -4.96 -4.27 0.25
N GLY A 96 -3.67 -4.27 -0.14
CA GLY A 96 -3.19 -5.02 -1.30
C GLY A 96 -2.99 -6.51 -1.01
N PHE A 97 -2.92 -6.89 0.27
CA PHE A 97 -2.79 -8.27 0.70
C PHE A 97 -4.16 -8.89 0.93
N GLU A 98 -4.39 -10.10 0.41
CA GLU A 98 -5.67 -10.81 0.58
C GLU A 98 -6.01 -11.05 2.06
N ASP A 99 -5.00 -11.35 2.88
CA ASP A 99 -5.18 -11.65 4.31
C ASP A 99 -3.85 -11.45 5.07
N ASP A 100 -3.89 -11.48 6.42
CA ASP A 100 -2.68 -11.38 7.26
C ASP A 100 -1.64 -12.46 6.89
N ALA A 101 -2.12 -13.64 6.47
CA ALA A 101 -1.27 -14.72 5.98
C ALA A 101 -0.47 -14.30 4.74
N ALA A 102 -1.07 -13.57 3.80
CA ALA A 102 -0.39 -13.09 2.60
C ALA A 102 0.70 -12.07 2.97
N ARG A 103 0.42 -11.17 3.91
CA ARG A 103 1.40 -10.20 4.42
C ARG A 103 2.58 -10.88 5.11
N ILE A 104 2.31 -11.83 6.00
CA ILE A 104 3.36 -12.59 6.70
C ILE A 104 4.21 -13.36 5.69
N ASN A 105 3.59 -14.00 4.70
CA ASN A 105 4.32 -14.69 3.63
C ASN A 105 5.20 -13.72 2.84
N ALA A 106 4.71 -12.52 2.54
CA ALA A 106 5.50 -11.50 1.86
C ALA A 106 6.76 -11.14 2.64
N GLU A 107 6.60 -10.81 3.93
CA GLU A 107 7.72 -10.50 4.82
C GLU A 107 8.72 -11.66 4.92
N GLN A 108 8.25 -12.92 4.97
CA GLN A 108 9.12 -14.10 4.94
C GLN A 108 9.91 -14.21 3.64
N ILE A 109 9.25 -14.05 2.48
CA ILE A 109 9.90 -14.13 1.16
C ILE A 109 11.01 -13.09 1.05
N PHE A 110 10.74 -11.85 1.46
CA PHE A 110 11.76 -10.81 1.50
C PHE A 110 12.87 -11.16 2.49
N ARG A 111 12.56 -11.70 3.67
CA ARG A 111 13.59 -12.09 4.64
C ARG A 111 14.50 -13.23 4.14
N GLU A 112 13.97 -14.15 3.33
CA GLU A 112 14.73 -15.24 2.74
C GLU A 112 15.56 -14.79 1.54
N MET A 113 14.99 -13.98 0.65
CA MET A 113 15.66 -13.60 -0.62
C MET A 113 16.44 -12.30 -0.51
N SER A 114 15.90 -11.29 0.18
CA SER A 114 16.50 -9.97 0.34
C SER A 114 16.32 -9.43 1.78
N PRO A 115 17.07 -9.97 2.76
CA PRO A 115 16.93 -9.59 4.17
C PRO A 115 17.32 -8.12 4.47
N LYS A 116 17.84 -7.41 3.47
CA LYS A 116 18.23 -5.99 3.56
C LYS A 116 17.15 -5.05 3.03
N THR A 117 16.11 -5.57 2.37
CA THR A 117 15.01 -4.75 1.86
C THR A 117 14.13 -4.29 3.01
N ASP A 118 13.87 -2.99 3.07
CA ASP A 118 12.93 -2.41 4.02
C ASP A 118 11.52 -2.45 3.43
N ILE A 119 10.59 -3.16 4.08
CA ILE A 119 9.21 -3.33 3.59
C ILE A 119 8.31 -2.35 4.34
N LYS A 120 7.49 -1.61 3.60
CA LYS A 120 6.49 -0.70 4.16
C LYS A 120 5.11 -0.96 3.56
N ALA A 121 4.13 -1.22 4.42
CA ALA A 121 2.71 -1.24 4.06
C ALA A 121 2.07 0.12 4.42
N ILE A 122 1.20 0.63 3.55
CA ILE A 122 0.46 1.91 3.74
C ILE A 122 -1.05 1.76 3.53
#